data_AF-A0A093XJ06-F1
#
_entry.id   AF-A0A093XJ06-F1
#
_cell.length_a   1.000
_cell.length_b   1.000
_cell.length_c   1.000
_cell.angle_alpha   90.00
_cell.angle_beta   90.00
_cell.angle_gamma   90.00
#
_symmetry.space_group_name_H-M   'P 1'
#
loop_
_entity.id
_entity.type
_entity.pdbx_description
1 polymer ?
#
loop_
_entity_poly.entity_id
_entity_poly.type
_entity_poly.pdbx_seq_one_letter_code
_entity_poly.pdbx_strand_id
1 'polypeptide(L)'
;PALRWEVGGTSQWDTVWDAGVWHNVAYEIDFSANTIAFWHSTGADDLTLTHAAVSGSTSSNGADWHLGVLELPRDGYPDANEDFYFSGVYIESGSITTSVAGPGGVVTNPSGGSGTTTPPASSAAPTSAAPTSVAPTTSTPPTQTNVATAPKYGQCGGNGWTGPTVCAAGSTCKATNEWYSQCL
;
A
#
# COMPACT_ATOMS: atom_id res chain seq x y z
N PRO A 1 10.40 5.63 20.56
CA PRO A 1 11.16 5.19 19.35
C PRO A 1 10.90 6.21 18.24
N ALA A 2 11.83 6.40 17.30
CA ALA A 2 11.59 7.31 16.17
C ALA A 2 11.03 6.52 14.98
N LEU A 3 9.95 7.02 14.38
CA LEU A 3 9.54 6.63 13.03
C LEU A 3 10.28 7.55 12.06
N ARG A 4 10.91 6.98 11.03
CA ARG A 4 11.76 7.72 10.10
C ARG A 4 11.30 7.53 8.68
N TRP A 5 11.44 8.59 7.89
CA TRP A 5 11.41 8.52 6.44
C TRP A 5 12.82 8.72 5.90
N GLU A 6 13.22 7.84 4.98
CA GLU A 6 14.57 7.80 4.43
C GLU A 6 14.54 7.80 2.90
N VAL A 7 15.56 8.41 2.29
CA VAL A 7 15.83 8.36 0.85
C VAL A 7 17.27 7.93 0.67
N GLY A 8 17.50 6.89 -0.12
CA GLY A 8 18.86 6.35 -0.35
C GLY A 8 19.57 5.88 0.94
N GLY A 9 18.81 5.42 1.94
CA GLY A 9 19.35 5.01 3.25
C GLY A 9 19.78 6.17 4.16
N THR A 10 19.39 7.41 3.83
CA THR A 10 19.63 8.59 4.67
C THR A 10 18.30 9.15 5.17
N SER A 11 18.16 9.30 6.48
CA SER A 11 16.99 9.91 7.11
C SER A 11 16.83 11.37 6.65
N GLN A 12 15.64 11.68 6.14
CA GLN A 12 15.24 13.03 5.70
C GLN A 12 14.25 13.67 6.69
N TRP A 13 13.51 12.83 7.42
CA TRP A 13 12.52 13.24 8.39
C TRP A 13 12.35 12.16 9.46
N ASP A 14 12.01 12.58 10.68
CA ASP A 14 11.63 11.71 11.77
C ASP A 14 10.55 12.33 12.66
N THR A 15 9.86 11.46 13.39
CA THR A 15 8.96 11.84 14.47
C THR A 15 8.97 10.79 15.57
N VAL A 16 8.40 11.14 16.72
CA VAL A 16 8.12 10.17 17.77
C VAL A 16 7.03 9.21 17.30
N TRP A 17 7.27 7.91 17.42
CA TRP A 17 6.27 6.89 17.13
C TRP A 17 5.50 6.53 18.40
N ASP A 18 4.43 7.29 18.63
CA ASP A 18 3.56 7.13 19.79
C ASP A 18 2.51 6.03 19.55
N ALA A 19 2.29 5.19 20.57
CA ALA A 19 1.30 4.13 20.50
C ALA A 19 -0.13 4.70 20.34
N GLY A 20 -0.93 4.06 19.49
CA GLY A 20 -2.32 4.47 19.23
C GLY A 20 -2.47 5.66 18.29
N VAL A 21 -1.36 6.21 17.75
CA VAL A 21 -1.39 7.29 16.76
C VAL A 21 -1.34 6.69 15.35
N TRP A 22 -2.33 7.03 14.52
CA TRP A 22 -2.27 6.77 13.08
C TRP A 22 -1.34 7.78 12.41
N HIS A 23 -0.37 7.28 11.64
CA HIS A 23 0.49 8.10 10.79
C HIS A 23 0.05 7.93 9.34
N ASN A 24 -0.44 9.01 8.73
CA ASN A 24 -0.86 9.03 7.34
C ASN A 24 0.35 9.46 6.51
N VAL A 25 0.67 8.74 5.44
CA VAL A 25 1.87 8.97 4.63
C VAL A 25 1.50 8.93 3.15
N ALA A 26 2.09 9.83 2.37
CA ALA A 26 2.19 9.67 0.92
C ALA A 26 3.59 10.02 0.43
N TYR A 27 4.12 9.20 -0.47
CA TYR A 27 5.33 9.47 -1.22
C TYR A 27 4.94 10.08 -2.56
N GLU A 28 5.33 11.33 -2.79
CA GLU A 28 5.20 11.96 -4.10
C GLU A 28 6.46 11.62 -4.90
N ILE A 29 6.34 10.66 -5.82
CA ILE A 29 7.47 10.14 -6.60
C ILE A 29 7.37 10.67 -8.03
N ASP A 30 8.39 11.43 -8.45
CA ASP A 30 8.60 11.75 -9.86
C ASP A 30 9.69 10.84 -10.42
N PHE A 31 9.23 9.78 -11.10
CA PHE A 31 10.10 8.80 -11.75
C PHE A 31 10.96 9.40 -12.87
N SER A 32 10.53 10.50 -13.50
CA SER A 32 11.27 11.14 -14.59
C SER A 32 12.34 12.07 -14.04
N ALA A 33 12.04 12.79 -12.95
CA ALA A 33 12.99 13.68 -12.29
C ALA A 33 13.90 12.98 -11.28
N ASN A 34 13.63 11.72 -10.93
CA ASN A 34 14.32 10.98 -9.87
C ASN A 34 14.24 11.71 -8.53
N THR A 35 13.03 12.11 -8.14
CA THR A 35 12.79 12.81 -6.88
C THR A 35 11.65 12.18 -6.09
N ILE A 36 11.74 12.33 -4.76
CA ILE A 36 10.73 11.88 -3.81
C ILE A 36 10.45 13.02 -2.82
N ALA A 37 9.19 13.42 -2.67
CA ALA A 37 8.73 14.27 -1.58
C ALA A 37 7.90 13.47 -0.56
N PHE A 38 7.78 13.99 0.65
CA PHE A 38 7.11 13.30 1.76
C PHE A 38 5.98 14.13 2.33
N TRP A 39 4.79 13.55 2.25
CA TRP A 39 3.57 14.08 2.83
C TRP A 39 3.21 13.26 4.06
N HIS A 40 2.85 13.94 5.14
CA HIS A 40 2.52 13.31 6.41
C HIS A 40 1.46 14.10 7.18
N SER A 41 0.66 13.36 7.95
CA SER A 41 -0.19 13.88 9.02
C SER A 41 -0.42 12.80 10.08
N THR A 42 -1.11 13.16 11.16
CA THR A 42 -1.53 12.21 12.20
C THR A 42 -3.03 12.20 12.40
N GLY A 43 -3.57 11.06 12.80
CA GLY A 43 -5.00 10.94 13.11
C GLY A 43 -5.88 11.26 11.91
N ALA A 44 -6.81 12.20 12.07
CA ALA A 44 -7.79 12.58 11.07
C ALA A 44 -7.39 13.81 10.24
N ASP A 45 -6.23 14.40 10.49
CA ASP A 45 -5.79 15.61 9.79
C ASP A 45 -5.43 15.29 8.34
N ASP A 46 -5.71 16.22 7.43
CA ASP A 46 -5.29 16.12 6.04
C ASP A 46 -3.76 16.10 5.92
N LEU A 47 -3.25 15.37 4.93
CA LEU A 47 -1.82 15.33 4.60
C LEU A 47 -1.28 16.72 4.29
N THR A 48 -0.10 17.01 4.83
CA THR A 48 0.66 18.23 4.51
C THR A 48 2.02 17.85 3.94
N LEU A 49 2.57 18.70 3.06
CA LEU A 49 3.92 18.50 2.55
C LEU A 49 4.93 18.78 3.67
N THR A 50 5.35 17.73 4.35
CA THR A 50 6.28 17.78 5.48
C THR A 50 7.74 17.84 5.07
N HIS A 51 8.07 17.32 3.87
CA HIS A 51 9.40 17.46 3.32
C HIS A 51 9.33 17.63 1.81
N ALA A 52 9.97 18.71 1.31
CA ALA A 52 10.07 18.97 -0.12
C ALA A 52 10.83 17.85 -0.86
N ALA A 53 10.65 17.81 -2.17
CA ALA A 53 11.27 16.79 -3.01
C ALA A 53 12.81 16.77 -2.87
N VAL A 54 13.36 15.58 -2.67
CA VAL A 54 14.81 15.32 -2.68
C VAL A 54 15.15 14.36 -3.81
N SER A 55 16.37 14.47 -4.36
CA SER A 55 16.85 13.54 -5.37
C SER A 55 17.14 12.16 -4.80
N GLY A 56 16.77 11.12 -5.53
CA GLY A 56 17.04 9.73 -5.17
C GLY A 56 16.78 8.79 -6.34
N SER A 57 17.35 7.59 -6.33
CA SER A 57 17.09 6.59 -7.38
C SER A 57 15.65 6.06 -7.27
N THR A 58 14.79 6.43 -8.22
CA THR A 58 13.36 6.04 -8.24
C THR A 58 13.09 4.92 -9.25
N SER A 59 13.88 3.84 -9.27
CA SER A 59 13.59 2.71 -10.17
C SER A 59 12.57 1.78 -9.51
N SER A 60 11.48 1.47 -10.22
CA SER A 60 10.51 0.45 -9.83
C SER A 60 10.06 -0.34 -11.05
N ASN A 61 9.81 -1.64 -10.89
CA ASN A 61 9.20 -2.48 -11.92
C ASN A 61 7.67 -2.62 -11.80
N GLY A 62 7.06 -1.90 -10.84
CA GLY A 62 5.63 -1.96 -10.54
C GLY A 62 5.20 -3.15 -9.67
N ALA A 63 6.14 -3.97 -9.21
CA ALA A 63 5.91 -5.16 -8.38
C ALA A 63 6.95 -5.31 -7.25
N ASP A 64 7.61 -4.22 -6.87
CA ASP A 64 8.71 -4.17 -5.89
C ASP A 64 8.43 -3.21 -4.73
N TRP A 65 7.19 -2.73 -4.60
CA TRP A 65 6.76 -2.02 -3.39
C TRP A 65 6.30 -3.01 -2.32
N HIS A 66 6.99 -3.03 -1.20
CA HIS A 66 6.69 -3.91 -0.07
C HIS A 66 5.76 -3.21 0.92
N LEU A 67 4.48 -3.58 0.93
CA LEU A 67 3.57 -3.22 2.02
C LEU A 67 3.75 -4.20 3.18
N GLY A 68 4.49 -3.78 4.21
CA GLY A 68 4.73 -4.59 5.40
C GLY A 68 5.97 -4.14 6.16
N VAL A 69 6.53 -5.05 6.94
CA VAL A 69 7.69 -4.79 7.80
C VAL A 69 8.74 -5.86 7.55
N LEU A 70 9.99 -5.42 7.52
CA LEU A 70 11.17 -6.27 7.59
C LEU A 70 11.96 -5.86 8.83
N GLU A 71 12.12 -6.80 9.76
CA GLU A 71 12.94 -6.62 10.96
C GLU A 71 14.30 -7.27 10.74
N LEU A 72 15.39 -6.59 11.13
CA LEU A 72 16.73 -7.16 11.10
C LEU A 72 17.05 -7.81 12.45
N PRO A 73 17.69 -9.00 12.46
CA PRO A 73 18.07 -9.65 13.71
C PRO A 73 19.11 -8.83 14.45
N ARG A 74 19.09 -8.91 15.78
CA ARG A 74 20.07 -8.25 16.64
C ARG A 74 20.51 -9.19 17.76
N ASP A 75 21.82 -9.43 17.86
CA ASP A 75 22.39 -10.31 18.88
C ASP A 75 21.97 -9.88 20.30
N GLY A 76 21.44 -10.85 21.06
CA GLY A 76 20.96 -10.63 22.42
C GLY A 76 19.51 -10.11 22.53
N TYR A 77 18.80 -9.96 21.41
CA TYR A 77 17.40 -9.57 21.36
C TYR A 77 16.58 -10.72 20.75
N PRO A 78 15.90 -11.53 21.58
CA PRO A 78 15.08 -12.61 21.08
C PRO A 78 13.81 -12.07 20.40
N ASP A 79 13.31 -12.82 19.42
CA ASP A 79 12.06 -12.51 18.75
C ASP A 79 10.89 -12.42 19.75
N ALA A 80 10.02 -11.46 19.52
CA ALA A 80 8.75 -11.32 20.21
C ALA A 80 7.65 -11.03 19.18
N ASN A 81 6.39 -11.20 19.58
CA ASN A 81 5.29 -10.82 18.70
C ASN A 81 5.25 -9.30 18.54
N GLU A 82 5.14 -8.85 17.29
CA GLU A 82 4.96 -7.44 16.93
C GLU A 82 3.76 -7.30 16.00
N ASP A 83 2.86 -6.37 16.34
CA ASP A 83 1.63 -6.12 15.59
C ASP A 83 1.69 -4.74 14.92
N PHE A 84 1.47 -4.72 13.61
CA PHE A 84 1.43 -3.50 12.80
C PHE A 84 0.07 -3.36 12.13
N TYR A 85 -0.50 -2.16 12.18
CA TYR A 85 -1.82 -1.86 11.65
C TYR A 85 -1.68 -0.98 10.41
N PHE A 86 -2.29 -1.41 9.30
CA PHE A 86 -2.28 -0.69 8.03
C PHE A 86 -3.70 -0.45 7.54
N SER A 87 -3.94 0.72 6.93
CA SER A 87 -5.19 1.05 6.25
C SER A 87 -4.93 2.10 5.17
N GLY A 88 -5.92 2.41 4.33
CA GLY A 88 -5.82 3.49 3.34
C GLY A 88 -4.70 3.30 2.31
N VAL A 89 -4.32 2.06 1.99
CA VAL A 89 -3.21 1.77 1.08
C VAL A 89 -3.70 1.79 -0.36
N TYR A 90 -3.24 2.78 -1.13
CA TYR A 90 -3.48 2.89 -2.55
C TYR A 90 -2.36 3.67 -3.24
N ILE A 91 -2.36 3.65 -4.57
CA ILE A 91 -1.50 4.49 -5.42
C ILE A 91 -2.41 5.35 -6.27
N GLU A 92 -2.09 6.64 -6.39
CA GLU A 92 -2.79 7.57 -7.26
C GLU A 92 -1.82 8.28 -8.21
N SER A 93 -2.36 9.03 -9.16
CA SER A 93 -1.58 9.81 -10.13
C SER A 93 -2.22 11.17 -10.32
N GLY A 94 -1.43 12.17 -10.73
CA GLY A 94 -1.89 13.55 -10.87
C GLY A 94 -1.79 14.32 -9.56
N SER A 95 -2.85 15.05 -9.19
CA SER A 95 -2.87 15.82 -7.94
C SER A 95 -3.07 14.90 -6.73
N ILE A 96 -2.34 15.16 -5.66
CA ILE A 96 -2.45 14.42 -4.42
C ILE A 96 -3.83 14.64 -3.75
N THR A 97 -4.43 13.56 -3.27
CA THR A 97 -5.57 13.59 -2.36
C THR A 97 -5.06 13.77 -0.94
N THR A 98 -5.21 14.97 -0.37
CA THR A 98 -4.74 15.23 0.99
C THR A 98 -5.65 14.65 2.08
N SER A 99 -6.92 14.41 1.77
CA SER A 99 -7.86 13.87 2.75
C SER A 99 -7.57 12.39 3.04
N VAL A 100 -7.46 12.07 4.33
CA VAL A 100 -7.21 10.70 4.81
C VAL A 100 -8.39 9.75 4.61
N ALA A 101 -9.56 10.28 4.25
CA ALA A 101 -10.72 9.49 3.83
C ALA A 101 -10.59 8.93 2.40
N GLY A 102 -9.59 9.37 1.64
CA GLY A 102 -9.36 9.00 0.25
C GLY A 102 -10.17 9.81 -0.77
N PRO A 103 -9.99 9.53 -2.07
CA PRO A 103 -10.61 10.30 -3.15
C PRO A 103 -12.14 10.25 -3.07
N GLY A 104 -12.80 11.40 -3.29
CA GLY A 104 -14.26 11.51 -3.26
C GLY A 104 -14.85 11.93 -1.91
N GLY A 105 -14.06 11.99 -0.83
CA GLY A 105 -14.31 12.83 0.35
C GLY A 105 -15.63 12.69 1.12
N VAL A 106 -16.49 11.71 0.81
CA VAL A 106 -17.76 11.55 1.52
C VAL A 106 -17.61 10.52 2.64
N VAL A 107 -17.12 10.98 3.79
CA VAL A 107 -17.67 10.45 5.04
C VAL A 107 -19.06 11.07 5.22
N THR A 108 -20.10 10.43 4.69
CA THR A 108 -21.44 10.71 5.22
C THR A 108 -21.46 10.19 6.65
N ASN A 109 -21.20 11.06 7.61
CA ASN A 109 -21.58 10.81 8.99
C ASN A 109 -22.98 11.41 9.19
N PRO A 110 -24.07 10.63 9.15
CA PRO A 110 -25.38 11.15 9.51
C PRO A 110 -25.53 11.07 11.03
N SER A 111 -24.80 11.90 11.79
CA SER A 111 -25.28 12.32 13.10
C SER A 111 -24.41 13.43 13.68
N GLY A 112 -24.96 14.65 13.70
CA GLY A 112 -24.66 15.58 14.77
C GLY A 112 -25.35 15.07 16.04
N GLY A 113 -24.57 14.72 17.05
CA GLY A 113 -25.09 14.23 18.32
C GLY A 113 -24.02 14.25 19.40
N SER A 114 -24.08 15.27 20.26
CA SER A 114 -23.37 15.33 21.53
C SER A 114 -23.74 14.11 22.40
N GLY A 115 -22.76 13.36 22.87
CA GLY A 115 -23.00 12.15 23.68
C GLY A 115 -21.71 11.51 24.20
N THR A 116 -21.38 11.86 25.44
CA THR A 116 -20.65 11.13 26.49
C THR A 116 -19.81 9.89 26.12
N THR A 117 -18.53 9.95 26.49
CA THR A 117 -17.54 8.87 26.44
C THR A 117 -17.98 7.61 27.18
N THR A 118 -18.00 6.46 26.50
CA THR A 118 -17.96 5.13 27.11
C THR A 118 -16.82 4.34 26.46
N PRO A 119 -15.90 3.71 27.22
CA PRO A 119 -14.77 2.97 26.64
C PRO A 119 -15.27 1.73 25.89
N PRO A 120 -14.65 1.31 24.77
CA PRO A 120 -15.00 0.06 24.14
C PRO A 120 -14.64 -1.12 25.07
N ALA A 121 -15.61 -2.00 25.25
CA ALA A 121 -15.48 -3.24 26.00
C ALA A 121 -14.49 -4.19 25.31
N SER A 122 -13.64 -4.81 26.13
CA SER A 122 -12.66 -5.82 25.76
C SER A 122 -13.34 -6.98 25.02
N SER A 123 -13.06 -7.12 23.72
CA SER A 123 -13.45 -8.28 22.92
C SER A 123 -12.38 -9.36 23.06
N ALA A 124 -12.81 -10.58 23.38
CA ALA A 124 -11.96 -11.73 23.68
C ALA A 124 -11.07 -12.14 22.50
N ALA A 125 -9.87 -12.63 22.84
CA ALA A 125 -8.84 -13.12 21.93
C ALA A 125 -9.30 -14.36 21.12
N PRO A 126 -8.89 -14.52 19.85
CA PRO A 126 -9.03 -15.77 19.14
C PRO A 126 -7.98 -16.78 19.63
N THR A 127 -8.42 -17.96 20.06
CA THR A 127 -7.56 -19.13 20.27
C THR A 127 -7.08 -19.65 18.92
N SER A 128 -5.80 -19.43 18.59
CA SER A 128 -5.13 -19.98 17.42
C SER A 128 -4.33 -21.23 17.79
N ALA A 129 -4.51 -22.31 17.03
CA ALA A 129 -3.76 -23.55 17.18
C ALA A 129 -2.33 -23.39 16.64
N ALA A 130 -1.35 -23.97 17.35
CA ALA A 130 0.06 -23.92 17.00
C ALA A 130 0.36 -24.57 15.64
N PRO A 131 1.14 -23.94 14.74
CA PRO A 131 1.68 -24.62 13.58
C PRO A 131 2.97 -25.40 13.94
N THR A 132 3.01 -26.66 13.54
CA THR A 132 4.21 -27.50 13.58
C THR A 132 5.23 -27.02 12.56
N SER A 133 6.43 -26.63 13.03
CA SER A 133 7.58 -26.24 12.20
C SER A 133 8.10 -27.43 11.39
N VAL A 134 8.18 -27.29 10.07
CA VAL A 134 8.88 -28.23 9.17
C VAL A 134 10.11 -27.52 8.59
N ALA A 135 11.26 -28.19 8.65
CA ALA A 135 12.56 -27.68 8.20
C ALA A 135 12.59 -27.31 6.70
N PRO A 136 13.46 -26.38 6.26
CA PRO A 136 13.49 -25.92 4.89
C PRO A 136 14.13 -26.97 3.97
N THR A 137 13.37 -27.49 3.01
CA THR A 137 13.92 -28.18 1.84
C THR A 137 14.07 -27.18 0.70
N THR A 138 15.28 -27.05 0.16
CA THR A 138 15.57 -26.35 -1.09
C THR A 138 14.63 -26.84 -2.20
N SER A 139 13.74 -25.96 -2.68
CA SER A 139 12.84 -26.23 -3.80
C SER A 139 13.18 -25.31 -4.96
N THR A 140 13.31 -25.93 -6.13
CA THR A 140 13.42 -25.28 -7.43
C THR A 140 12.16 -24.45 -7.75
N PRO A 141 12.26 -23.39 -8.58
CA PRO A 141 11.15 -22.48 -8.85
C PRO A 141 9.89 -23.20 -9.38
N PRO A 142 8.69 -22.97 -8.82
CA PRO A 142 7.46 -23.44 -9.43
C PRO A 142 7.05 -22.50 -10.56
N THR A 143 7.02 -23.02 -11.78
CA THR A 143 6.28 -22.42 -12.90
C THR A 143 4.79 -22.51 -12.58
N GLN A 144 4.15 -21.39 -12.21
CA GLN A 144 2.69 -21.33 -12.02
C GLN A 144 2.06 -20.23 -12.88
N THR A 145 1.65 -20.67 -14.06
CA THR A 145 0.67 -20.06 -14.97
C THR A 145 -0.70 -19.94 -14.29
N ASN A 146 -1.04 -18.77 -13.76
CA ASN A 146 -2.42 -18.32 -13.62
C ASN A 146 -2.55 -17.01 -14.40
N VAL A 147 -2.89 -17.13 -15.69
CA VAL A 147 -3.20 -15.96 -16.51
C VAL A 147 -4.54 -15.44 -16.02
N ALA A 148 -4.53 -14.38 -15.20
CA ALA A 148 -5.75 -13.64 -14.91
C ALA A 148 -6.41 -13.27 -16.24
N THR A 149 -7.70 -13.56 -16.40
CA THR A 149 -8.44 -13.23 -17.62
C THR A 149 -9.22 -11.94 -17.42
N ALA A 150 -9.24 -11.08 -18.44
CA ALA A 150 -10.07 -9.88 -18.46
C ALA A 150 -11.55 -10.29 -18.54
N PRO A 151 -12.44 -9.72 -17.70
CA PRO A 151 -13.87 -10.00 -17.82
C PRO A 151 -14.41 -9.55 -19.18
N LYS A 152 -15.57 -10.06 -19.59
CA LYS A 152 -16.29 -9.52 -20.75
C LYS A 152 -16.52 -8.02 -20.53
N TYR A 153 -16.20 -7.21 -21.54
CA TYR A 153 -16.11 -5.74 -21.53
C TYR A 153 -14.92 -5.12 -20.76
N GLY A 154 -14.04 -5.94 -20.18
CA GLY A 154 -12.79 -5.50 -19.57
C GLY A 154 -11.71 -5.17 -20.59
N GLN A 155 -10.72 -4.37 -20.18
CA GLN A 155 -9.54 -4.07 -21.00
C GLN A 155 -8.63 -5.30 -21.10
N CYS A 156 -8.18 -5.61 -22.31
CA CYS A 156 -7.37 -6.77 -22.63
C CYS A 156 -6.10 -6.43 -23.42
N GLY A 157 -5.79 -5.15 -23.58
CA GLY A 157 -4.65 -4.68 -24.35
C GLY A 157 -4.65 -3.18 -24.56
N GLY A 158 -3.64 -2.71 -25.29
CA GLY A 158 -3.35 -1.30 -25.52
C GLY A 158 -1.90 -0.97 -25.17
N ASN A 159 -1.33 0.04 -25.80
CA ASN A 159 0.01 0.53 -25.46
C ASN A 159 0.09 0.89 -23.97
N GLY A 160 1.06 0.28 -23.27
CA GLY A 160 1.25 0.44 -21.83
C GLY A 160 0.34 -0.41 -20.93
N TRP A 161 -0.55 -1.25 -21.48
CA TRP A 161 -1.38 -2.15 -20.69
C TRP A 161 -0.54 -3.30 -20.10
N THR A 162 -0.52 -3.40 -18.76
CA THR A 162 0.19 -4.45 -18.01
C THR A 162 -0.75 -5.49 -17.39
N GLY A 163 -2.06 -5.34 -17.61
CA GLY A 163 -3.08 -6.24 -17.07
C GLY A 163 -3.33 -7.48 -17.94
N PRO A 164 -4.41 -8.24 -17.65
CA PRO A 164 -4.81 -9.41 -18.42
C PRO A 164 -4.86 -9.16 -19.93
N THR A 165 -4.25 -10.03 -20.73
CA THR A 165 -4.30 -9.98 -22.20
C THR A 165 -5.23 -11.02 -22.82
N VAL A 166 -5.72 -11.95 -22.00
CA VAL A 166 -6.64 -13.02 -22.39
C VAL A 166 -8.01 -12.70 -21.83
N CYS A 167 -9.03 -12.77 -22.69
CA CYS A 167 -10.41 -12.53 -22.28
C CYS A 167 -11.04 -13.76 -21.61
N ALA A 168 -12.01 -13.53 -20.72
CA ALA A 168 -12.84 -14.57 -20.16
C ALA A 168 -13.53 -15.38 -21.28
N ALA A 169 -13.74 -16.67 -21.01
CA ALA A 169 -14.30 -17.59 -21.99
C ALA A 169 -15.60 -17.05 -22.61
N GLY A 170 -15.68 -17.08 -23.95
CA GLY A 170 -16.82 -16.55 -24.71
C GLY A 170 -16.73 -15.07 -25.08
N SER A 171 -15.57 -14.42 -24.88
CA SER A 171 -15.26 -13.08 -25.41
C SER A 171 -13.88 -13.04 -26.07
N THR A 172 -13.69 -12.10 -27.00
CA THR A 172 -12.45 -11.93 -27.78
C THR A 172 -11.88 -10.54 -27.56
N CYS A 173 -10.57 -10.44 -27.40
CA CYS A 173 -9.91 -9.15 -27.28
C CYS A 173 -9.94 -8.40 -28.61
N LYS A 174 -10.69 -7.29 -28.69
CA LYS A 174 -10.79 -6.43 -29.87
C LYS A 174 -10.11 -5.10 -29.61
N ALA A 175 -9.10 -4.78 -30.43
CA ALA A 175 -8.48 -3.47 -30.43
C ALA A 175 -9.51 -2.40 -30.83
N THR A 176 -9.68 -1.40 -29.97
CA THR A 176 -10.51 -0.22 -30.26
C THR A 176 -9.63 0.91 -30.80
N ASN A 177 -8.46 1.10 -30.21
CA ASN A 177 -7.41 1.99 -30.68
C ASN A 177 -6.04 1.51 -30.17
N GLU A 178 -4.98 2.24 -30.52
CA GLU A 178 -3.60 1.93 -30.16
C GLU A 178 -3.37 1.80 -28.63
N TRP A 179 -4.15 2.51 -27.82
CA TRP A 179 -4.01 2.57 -26.36
C TRP A 179 -5.02 1.68 -25.63
N TYR A 180 -5.97 1.07 -26.34
CA TYR A 180 -7.09 0.36 -25.71
C TYR A 180 -7.66 -0.78 -26.56
N SER A 181 -7.70 -1.98 -25.96
CA SER A 181 -8.40 -3.16 -26.47
C SER A 181 -9.40 -3.69 -25.43
N GLN A 182 -10.57 -4.13 -25.87
CA GLN A 182 -11.66 -4.58 -24.99
C GLN A 182 -12.10 -6.01 -25.32
N CYS A 183 -12.44 -6.80 -24.30
CA CYS A 183 -13.08 -8.10 -24.46
C CYS A 183 -14.54 -7.97 -24.91
N LEU A 184 -14.89 -8.44 -26.10
CA LEU A 184 -16.25 -8.42 -26.65
C LEU A 184 -16.77 -9.81 -27.01
#